data_AF-S9VS91-F1
#
_entry.id   AF-S9VS91-F1
#
_cell.length_a   1.000
_cell.length_b   1.000
_cell.length_c   1.000
_cell.angle_alpha   90.00
_cell.angle_beta   90.00
_cell.angle_gamma   90.00
#
_symmetry.space_group_name_H-M   'P 1'
#
loop_
_entity.id
_entity.type
_entity.pdbx_description
1 polymer ?
#
loop_
_entity_poly.entity_id
_entity_poly.type
_entity_poly.pdbx_seq_one_letter_code
_entity_poly.pdbx_strand_id
1 'polypeptide(L)'
;MNRLVLRKSLLAAKPVRWFGTRLSGVSSILACPTRYCSTQSTKPVSAVNVEEFTLNEEVVQRDMENLSKWNTLAESLDSAKAEKDSAKLLAEVNKGLTLLEELGAINAPIQCECLLCMEAAQVHYNEGRFDEAEKAAERAKKSLLNEKEHLRDAAQIAEIDQFLGFVYCGQNRPEKAHEVFTAVLRWIDVDAKSAMPMQAVAAVNLRRVVLTGVGQSLKQLADKKSKNGEDAKEDYGKALDILIESLNLHIDENDFNLVKSTLNNILQCFESIGDAAQAVTTCRKYVSWCERHNDAAGVEEGNNLLKDLCARHKIPEEN
;
A
#
# COMPACT_ATOMS: atom_id res chain seq x y z
N MET A 1 27.59 3.95 13.11
CA MET A 1 26.81 2.72 13.38
C MET A 1 25.55 3.12 14.13
N ASN A 2 24.39 2.53 13.83
CA ASN A 2 23.04 2.82 14.40
C ASN A 2 22.12 3.85 13.70
N ARG A 3 22.13 3.91 12.35
CA ARG A 3 21.00 4.48 11.54
C ARG A 3 19.98 3.41 11.08
N LEU A 4 20.03 2.22 11.68
CA LEU A 4 19.39 1.00 11.16
C LEU A 4 18.21 0.47 12.00
N VAL A 5 17.90 1.10 13.13
CA VAL A 5 16.94 0.56 14.11
C VAL A 5 15.49 0.83 13.70
N LEU A 6 15.14 2.07 13.33
CA LEU A 6 13.78 2.43 12.88
C LEU A 6 13.32 1.72 11.59
N ARG A 7 14.24 1.37 10.69
CA ARG A 7 13.91 0.66 9.44
C ARG A 7 13.55 -0.82 9.68
N LYS A 8 13.90 -1.38 10.84
CA LYS A 8 13.61 -2.79 11.19
C LYS A 8 12.35 -2.94 12.04
N SER A 9 12.00 -1.97 12.88
CA SER A 9 10.83 -2.04 13.77
C SER A 9 9.50 -1.95 13.02
N LEU A 10 9.41 -1.13 11.96
CA LEU A 10 8.20 -0.96 11.14
C LEU A 10 7.70 -2.21 10.36
N LEU A 11 8.33 -3.37 10.52
CA LEU A 11 8.14 -4.57 9.67
C LEU A 11 7.43 -5.77 10.33
N ALA A 12 6.83 -5.64 11.51
CA ALA A 12 6.23 -6.80 12.18
C ALA A 12 4.86 -6.55 12.87
N ALA A 13 3.75 -6.67 12.12
CA ALA A 13 2.49 -7.33 12.53
C ALA A 13 1.37 -7.12 11.46
N LYS A 14 0.59 -8.17 11.15
CA LYS A 14 -0.50 -8.22 10.13
C LYS A 14 -1.88 -7.91 10.78
N PRO A 15 -2.84 -7.23 10.11
CA PRO A 15 -3.38 -7.60 8.78
C PRO A 15 -3.49 -6.44 7.75
N VAL A 16 -3.65 -6.86 6.47
CA VAL A 16 -3.39 -6.13 5.21
C VAL A 16 -1.93 -5.71 5.09
N ARG A 17 -1.13 -6.69 4.65
CA ARG A 17 0.31 -6.55 4.41
C ARG A 17 0.57 -5.49 3.35
N TRP A 18 1.28 -4.43 3.73
CA TRP A 18 2.40 -3.96 2.91
C TRP A 18 3.23 -5.18 2.51
N PHE A 19 3.36 -5.41 1.21
CA PHE A 19 4.09 -6.53 0.64
C PHE A 19 5.55 -6.48 1.06
N GLY A 20 5.92 -7.31 2.02
CA GLY A 20 7.30 -7.48 2.44
C GLY A 20 8.09 -8.27 1.40
N THR A 21 9.04 -7.62 0.74
CA THR A 21 10.31 -8.25 0.38
C THR A 21 11.44 -7.22 0.51
N ARG A 22 12.45 -7.59 1.32
CA ARG A 22 13.56 -6.76 1.83
C ARG A 22 14.41 -6.10 0.74
N LEU A 23 14.99 -4.94 1.07
CA LEU A 23 16.43 -4.71 0.91
C LEU A 23 17.05 -4.03 2.15
N SER A 24 17.96 -4.75 2.79
CA SER A 24 18.91 -4.27 3.80
C SER A 24 20.15 -3.68 3.11
N GLY A 25 20.70 -2.57 3.62
CA GLY A 25 22.12 -2.23 3.39
C GLY A 25 22.48 -0.77 3.13
N VAL A 26 22.86 -0.06 4.21
CA VAL A 26 23.98 0.89 4.39
C VAL A 26 24.41 1.90 3.30
N SER A 27 24.44 3.16 3.75
CA SER A 27 25.27 4.35 3.42
C SER A 27 25.29 4.98 2.03
N SER A 28 24.92 6.26 2.01
CA SER A 28 25.86 7.34 1.64
C SER A 28 25.53 8.59 2.46
N ILE A 29 26.56 9.11 3.14
CA ILE A 29 26.56 10.42 3.79
C ILE A 29 26.52 11.46 2.67
N LEU A 30 25.52 12.34 2.65
CA LEU A 30 25.62 13.70 2.12
C LEU A 30 24.43 14.49 2.67
N ALA A 31 24.73 15.60 3.32
CA ALA A 31 23.75 16.49 3.94
C ALA A 31 22.78 17.04 2.89
N CYS A 32 21.47 16.87 3.09
CA CYS A 32 20.46 17.61 2.35
C CYS A 32 20.33 19.02 2.94
N PRO A 33 20.43 20.10 2.13
CA PRO A 33 20.01 21.41 2.56
C PRO A 33 18.53 21.59 2.17
N THR A 34 17.61 21.34 3.09
CA THR A 34 16.19 21.63 2.89
C THR A 34 15.84 22.93 3.63
N ARG A 35 15.69 24.02 2.88
CA ARG A 35 15.12 25.28 3.37
C ARG A 35 13.61 25.25 3.19
N TYR A 36 12.87 25.33 4.28
CA TYR A 36 11.52 25.90 4.29
C TYR A 36 11.55 27.25 5.03
N CYS A 37 10.99 28.29 4.42
CA CYS A 37 10.66 29.57 5.07
C CYS A 37 9.53 29.34 6.08
N SER A 38 9.42 29.95 7.26
CA SER A 38 10.21 30.88 8.09
C SER A 38 9.43 30.86 9.43
N THR A 39 10.04 30.62 10.59
CA THR A 39 10.61 31.70 11.42
C THR A 39 11.90 31.26 12.13
N GLN A 40 12.92 32.11 12.04
CA GLN A 40 14.27 32.01 12.63
C GLN A 40 15.21 30.98 11.96
N SER A 41 15.86 31.45 10.89
CA SER A 41 17.05 30.81 10.31
C SER A 41 18.26 31.05 11.22
N THR A 42 18.52 30.13 12.15
CA THR A 42 19.87 29.84 12.61
C THR A 42 20.38 28.65 11.80
N LYS A 43 21.60 28.75 11.24
CA LYS A 43 22.23 27.58 10.59
C LYS A 43 22.30 26.44 11.63
N PRO A 44 22.02 25.19 11.26
CA PRO A 44 22.11 24.08 12.20
C PRO A 44 23.54 24.03 12.77
N VAL A 45 23.65 24.07 14.09
CA VAL A 45 24.93 24.01 14.80
C VAL A 45 25.48 22.60 14.63
N SER A 46 26.72 22.51 14.13
CA SER A 46 27.38 21.21 13.90
C SER A 46 27.65 20.49 15.22
N ALA A 47 27.40 19.18 15.25
CA ALA A 47 27.79 18.31 16.35
C ALA A 47 29.33 18.20 16.51
N VAL A 48 30.09 18.59 15.47
CA VAL A 48 31.56 18.67 15.48
C VAL A 48 31.97 20.12 15.42
N ASN A 49 32.71 20.58 16.44
CA ASN A 49 33.43 21.84 16.37
C ASN A 49 34.69 21.64 15.53
N VAL A 50 34.70 22.20 14.33
CA VAL A 50 35.79 22.00 13.35
C VAL A 50 37.06 22.74 13.77
N GLU A 51 36.94 23.82 14.54
CA GLU A 51 38.10 24.62 14.98
C GLU A 51 38.80 23.97 16.18
N GLU A 52 38.03 23.36 17.07
CA GLU A 52 38.55 22.72 18.28
C GLU A 52 38.79 21.21 18.11
N PHE A 53 38.33 20.61 17.01
CA PHE A 53 38.31 19.15 16.79
C PHE A 53 37.61 18.38 17.91
N THR A 54 36.63 19.01 18.56
CA THR A 54 35.84 18.46 19.66
C THR A 54 34.38 18.25 19.26
N LEU A 55 33.66 17.42 20.01
CA LEU A 55 32.22 17.29 19.87
C LEU A 55 31.53 18.42 20.62
N ASN A 56 30.48 18.97 20.03
CA ASN A 56 29.55 19.82 20.76
C ASN A 56 28.64 18.91 21.59
N GLU A 57 28.97 18.74 22.88
CA GLU A 57 28.26 17.84 23.79
C GLU A 57 26.77 18.17 23.92
N GLU A 58 26.39 19.45 23.86
CA GLU A 58 24.99 19.87 23.94
C GLU A 58 24.18 19.44 22.71
N VAL A 59 24.78 19.53 21.52
CA VAL A 59 24.14 19.07 20.28
C VAL A 59 24.02 17.55 20.27
N VAL A 60 25.08 16.84 20.67
CA VAL A 60 25.06 15.37 20.76
C VAL A 60 24.01 14.89 21.75
N GLN A 61 23.94 15.51 22.94
CA GLN A 61 22.95 15.16 23.96
C GLN A 61 21.52 15.37 23.44
N ARG A 62 21.26 16.50 22.78
CA ARG A 62 19.95 16.79 22.16
C ARG A 62 19.58 15.78 21.08
N ASP A 63 20.53 15.41 20.22
CA ASP A 63 20.29 14.43 19.15
C ASP A 63 19.99 13.04 19.74
N MET A 64 20.66 12.66 20.83
CA MET A 64 20.39 11.41 21.55
C MET A 64 19.01 11.41 22.21
N GLU A 65 18.58 12.52 22.79
CA GLU A 65 17.22 12.67 23.34
C GLU A 65 16.15 12.59 22.26
N ASN A 66 16.37 13.27 21.12
CA ASN A 66 15.49 13.19 19.96
C ASN A 66 15.37 11.76 19.43
N LEU A 67 16.51 11.05 19.32
CA LEU A 67 16.53 9.65 18.92
C LEU A 67 15.75 8.77 19.91
N SER A 68 15.88 9.01 21.21
CA SER A 68 15.12 8.28 22.23
C SER A 68 13.61 8.47 22.05
N LYS A 69 13.14 9.70 21.78
CA LYS A 69 11.72 9.97 21.52
C LYS A 69 11.22 9.17 20.32
N TRP A 70 11.97 9.13 19.22
CA TRP A 70 11.62 8.35 18.04
C TRP A 70 11.60 6.85 18.29
N ASN A 71 12.51 6.33 19.11
CA ASN A 71 12.53 4.92 19.48
C ASN A 71 11.30 4.54 20.33
N THR A 72 10.94 5.36 21.33
CA THR A 72 9.75 5.14 22.15
C THR A 72 8.47 5.18 21.32
N LEU A 73 8.38 6.10 20.35
CA LEU A 73 7.27 6.15 19.41
C LEU A 73 7.18 4.86 18.57
N ALA A 74 8.31 4.40 18.03
CA ALA A 74 8.35 3.18 17.23
C ALA A 74 7.87 1.95 18.02
N GLU A 75 8.32 1.81 19.27
CA GLU A 75 7.87 0.73 20.16
C GLU A 75 6.36 0.80 20.45
N SER A 76 5.82 2.01 20.62
CA SER A 76 4.39 2.24 20.86
C SER A 76 3.54 1.89 19.63
N LEU A 77 4.02 2.25 18.43
CA LEU A 77 3.41 1.87 17.15
C LEU A 77 3.40 0.33 16.98
N ASP A 78 4.52 -0.34 17.26
CA ASP A 78 4.63 -1.79 17.13
C ASP A 78 3.72 -2.52 18.13
N SER A 79 3.61 -2.02 19.37
CA SER A 79 2.64 -2.53 20.36
C SER A 79 1.20 -2.36 19.88
N ALA A 80 0.81 -1.19 19.37
CA ALA A 80 -0.53 -0.96 18.86
C ALA A 80 -0.88 -1.88 17.67
N LYS A 81 0.08 -2.12 16.77
CA LYS A 81 -0.07 -3.06 15.64
C LYS A 81 -0.22 -4.51 16.12
N ALA A 82 0.58 -4.93 17.10
CA ALA A 82 0.51 -6.27 17.67
C ALA A 82 -0.83 -6.53 18.37
N GLU A 83 -1.36 -5.51 19.06
CA GLU A 83 -2.67 -5.52 19.71
C GLU A 83 -3.83 -5.43 18.70
N LYS A 84 -3.56 -5.07 17.44
CA LYS A 84 -4.55 -4.75 16.40
C LYS A 84 -5.51 -3.62 16.85
N ASP A 85 -5.01 -2.69 17.65
CA ASP A 85 -5.76 -1.53 18.12
C ASP A 85 -5.58 -0.36 17.15
N SER A 86 -6.52 -0.24 16.22
CA SER A 86 -6.55 0.83 15.21
C SER A 86 -6.59 2.24 15.83
N ALA A 87 -7.32 2.42 16.93
CA ALA A 87 -7.49 3.73 17.55
C ALA A 87 -6.20 4.18 18.23
N LYS A 88 -5.56 3.27 18.97
CA LYS A 88 -4.24 3.50 19.56
C LYS A 88 -3.20 3.75 18.49
N LEU A 89 -3.20 2.97 17.40
CA LEU A 89 -2.27 3.15 16.29
C LEU A 89 -2.39 4.54 15.66
N LEU A 90 -3.61 5.03 15.39
CA LEU A 90 -3.83 6.39 14.88
C LEU A 90 -3.40 7.47 15.86
N ALA A 91 -3.61 7.27 17.17
CA ALA A 91 -3.14 8.20 18.19
C ALA A 91 -1.62 8.30 18.22
N GLU A 92 -0.90 7.17 18.13
CA GLU A 92 0.56 7.15 18.03
C GLU A 92 1.06 7.78 16.72
N VAL A 93 0.41 7.52 15.58
CA VAL A 93 0.75 8.18 14.32
C VAL A 93 0.64 9.70 14.45
N ASN A 94 -0.44 10.21 15.05
CA ASN A 94 -0.61 11.64 15.27
C ASN A 94 0.47 12.23 16.19
N LYS A 95 0.85 11.52 17.26
CA LYS A 95 1.99 11.93 18.11
C LYS A 95 3.29 12.00 17.30
N GLY A 96 3.52 11.06 16.39
CA GLY A 96 4.67 11.08 15.50
C GLY A 96 4.70 12.27 14.55
N LEU A 97 3.53 12.65 14.01
CA LEU A 97 3.41 13.82 13.15
C LEU A 97 3.63 15.12 13.94
N THR A 98 3.10 15.23 15.17
CA THR A 98 3.41 16.35 16.08
C THR A 98 4.90 16.40 16.41
N LEU A 99 5.53 15.26 16.71
CA LEU A 99 6.96 15.19 16.99
C LEU A 99 7.81 15.62 15.79
N LEU A 100 7.39 15.29 14.57
CA LEU A 100 8.03 15.75 13.35
C LEU A 100 7.94 17.26 13.18
N GLU A 101 6.78 17.86 13.48
CA GLU A 101 6.57 19.30 13.44
C GLU A 101 7.43 20.04 14.48
N GLU A 102 7.61 19.46 15.67
CA GLU A 102 8.42 20.02 16.75
C GLU A 102 9.93 19.92 16.50
N LEU A 103 10.42 18.75 16.08
CA LEU A 103 11.86 18.49 15.94
C LEU A 103 12.43 18.90 14.58
N GLY A 104 11.55 19.06 13.59
CA GLY A 104 11.89 19.34 12.21
C GLY A 104 12.49 18.14 11.46
N ALA A 105 12.45 18.22 10.14
CA ALA A 105 12.86 17.12 9.24
C ALA A 105 14.33 16.70 9.38
N ILE A 106 15.21 17.59 9.85
CA ILE A 106 16.65 17.31 10.02
C ILE A 106 16.90 16.23 11.08
N ASN A 107 16.08 16.23 12.14
CA ASN A 107 16.21 15.32 13.29
C ASN A 107 15.23 14.15 13.22
N ALA A 108 14.51 14.02 12.10
CA ALA A 108 13.55 12.97 11.88
C ALA A 108 14.18 11.79 11.12
N PRO A 109 13.64 10.57 11.30
CA PRO A 109 13.96 9.46 10.42
C PRO A 109 13.69 9.81 8.95
N ILE A 110 14.47 9.23 8.05
CA ILE A 110 14.28 9.40 6.60
C ILE A 110 12.85 8.99 6.23
N GLN A 111 12.17 9.85 5.46
CA GLN A 111 10.79 9.62 4.98
C GLN A 111 9.78 9.37 6.11
N CYS A 112 10.05 9.86 7.33
CA CYS A 112 9.18 9.61 8.49
C CYS A 112 7.74 10.06 8.26
N GLU A 113 7.51 11.24 7.67
CA GLU A 113 6.16 11.71 7.36
C GLU A 113 5.42 10.74 6.44
N CYS A 114 6.07 10.34 5.33
CA CYS A 114 5.51 9.39 4.38
C CYS A 114 5.08 8.09 5.07
N LEU A 115 5.95 7.53 5.91
CA LEU A 115 5.69 6.27 6.60
C LEU A 115 4.52 6.41 7.59
N LEU A 116 4.53 7.44 8.44
CA LEU A 116 3.45 7.72 9.39
C LEU A 116 2.10 7.92 8.67
N CYS A 117 2.08 8.68 7.57
CA CYS A 117 0.88 8.91 6.80
C CYS A 117 0.36 7.63 6.12
N MET A 118 1.25 6.75 5.62
CA MET A 118 0.84 5.48 5.03
C MET A 118 0.30 4.49 6.08
N GLU A 119 0.80 4.52 7.31
CA GLU A 119 0.20 3.75 8.42
C GLU A 119 -1.23 4.21 8.71
N ALA A 120 -1.45 5.52 8.84
CA ALA A 120 -2.81 6.06 9.01
C ALA A 120 -3.72 5.72 7.82
N ALA A 121 -3.20 5.85 6.59
CA ALA A 121 -3.95 5.55 5.38
C ALA A 121 -4.42 4.08 5.37
N GLN A 122 -3.54 3.14 5.75
CA GLN A 122 -3.87 1.73 5.81
C GLN A 122 -4.93 1.42 6.87
N VAL A 123 -4.85 2.04 8.05
CA VAL A 123 -5.87 1.89 9.10
C VAL A 123 -7.22 2.37 8.60
N HIS A 124 -7.27 3.56 8.01
CA HIS A 124 -8.50 4.11 7.46
C HIS A 124 -9.09 3.24 6.34
N TYR A 125 -8.25 2.71 5.45
CA TYR A 125 -8.66 1.80 4.39
C TYR A 125 -9.29 0.52 4.95
N ASN A 126 -8.66 -0.09 5.96
CA ASN A 126 -9.13 -1.33 6.57
C ASN A 126 -10.48 -1.15 7.29
N GLU A 127 -10.78 0.05 7.76
CA GLU A 127 -12.06 0.41 8.38
C GLU A 127 -13.11 0.92 7.39
N GLY A 128 -12.80 0.92 6.08
CA GLY A 128 -13.71 1.42 5.03
C GLY A 128 -13.83 2.95 4.97
N ARG A 129 -12.98 3.68 5.70
CA ARG A 129 -12.90 5.15 5.72
C ARG A 129 -12.03 5.65 4.56
N PHE A 130 -12.53 5.48 3.34
CA PHE A 130 -11.71 5.69 2.13
C PHE A 130 -11.33 7.16 1.89
N ASP A 131 -12.14 8.13 2.30
CA ASP A 131 -11.82 9.55 2.14
C ASP A 131 -10.65 9.98 3.03
N GLU A 132 -10.61 9.47 4.26
CA GLU A 132 -9.49 9.66 5.19
C GLU A 132 -8.24 8.92 4.71
N ALA A 133 -8.41 7.72 4.13
CA ALA A 133 -7.32 6.98 3.51
C ALA A 133 -6.70 7.73 2.32
N GLU A 134 -7.53 8.30 1.43
CA GLU A 134 -7.09 9.15 0.31
C GLU A 134 -6.28 10.35 0.83
N LYS A 135 -6.82 11.09 1.80
CA LYS A 135 -6.15 12.27 2.37
C LYS A 135 -4.78 11.93 2.98
N ALA A 136 -4.71 10.84 3.73
CA ALA A 136 -3.47 10.40 4.36
C ALA A 136 -2.43 9.94 3.32
N ALA A 137 -2.84 9.15 2.33
CA ALA A 137 -1.95 8.69 1.25
C ALA A 137 -1.45 9.85 0.36
N GLU A 138 -2.31 10.82 0.04
CA GLU A 138 -1.91 12.02 -0.70
C GLU A 138 -0.91 12.88 0.09
N ARG A 139 -1.09 12.98 1.42
CA ARG A 139 -0.09 13.62 2.29
C ARG A 139 1.25 12.89 2.24
N ALA A 140 1.24 11.56 2.29
CA ALA A 140 2.45 10.74 2.16
C ALA A 140 3.15 11.00 0.81
N LYS A 141 2.40 10.93 -0.29
CA LYS A 141 2.92 11.19 -1.65
C LYS A 141 3.51 12.60 -1.76
N LYS A 142 2.81 13.61 -1.26
CA LYS A 142 3.27 15.01 -1.28
C LYS A 142 4.59 15.18 -0.53
N SER A 143 4.77 14.50 0.61
CA SER A 143 6.03 14.56 1.37
C SER A 143 7.23 14.09 0.53
N LEU A 144 7.05 13.07 -0.32
CA LEU A 144 8.09 12.58 -1.23
C LEU A 144 8.30 13.50 -2.45
N LEU A 145 7.24 14.10 -2.98
CA LEU A 145 7.32 14.98 -4.15
C LEU A 145 7.98 16.33 -3.87
N ASN A 146 8.00 16.76 -2.61
CA ASN A 146 8.71 17.98 -2.17
C ASN A 146 10.23 17.86 -2.32
N GLU A 147 10.77 16.64 -2.44
CA GLU A 147 12.17 16.40 -2.73
C GLU A 147 12.52 16.75 -4.19
N LYS A 148 13.80 17.04 -4.43
CA LYS A 148 14.33 17.27 -5.78
C LYS A 148 14.08 16.04 -6.64
N GLU A 149 13.73 16.24 -7.91
CA GLU A 149 13.29 15.18 -8.81
C GLU A 149 14.20 13.96 -8.86
N HIS A 150 15.52 14.16 -8.95
CA HIS A 150 16.52 13.08 -8.98
C HIS A 150 16.73 12.35 -7.64
N LEU A 151 16.17 12.86 -6.54
CA LEU A 151 16.20 12.25 -5.21
C LEU A 151 14.88 11.57 -4.83
N ARG A 152 13.85 11.68 -5.68
CA ARG A 152 12.55 11.08 -5.42
C ARG A 152 12.64 9.57 -5.49
N ASP A 153 12.07 8.90 -4.50
CA ASP A 153 11.89 7.47 -4.53
C ASP A 153 10.68 7.12 -5.40
N ALA A 154 10.94 6.94 -6.70
CA ALA A 154 9.90 6.62 -7.67
C ALA A 154 9.16 5.30 -7.36
N ALA A 155 9.86 4.32 -6.75
CA ALA A 155 9.25 3.07 -6.34
C ALA A 155 8.26 3.29 -5.19
N GLN A 156 8.65 4.06 -4.18
CA GLN A 156 7.75 4.39 -3.07
C GLN A 156 6.55 5.23 -3.53
N ILE A 157 6.74 6.16 -4.47
CA ILE A 157 5.63 6.91 -5.07
C ILE A 157 4.67 5.95 -5.81
N ALA A 158 5.21 5.00 -6.58
CA ALA A 158 4.42 3.99 -7.28
C ALA A 158 3.64 3.06 -6.32
N GLU A 159 4.20 2.72 -5.16
CA GLU A 159 3.52 1.97 -4.10
C GLU A 159 2.34 2.77 -3.52
N ILE A 160 2.52 4.07 -3.27
CA ILE A 160 1.44 4.95 -2.79
C ILE A 160 0.36 5.09 -3.86
N ASP A 161 0.74 5.22 -5.13
CA ASP A 161 -0.20 5.28 -6.25
C ASP A 161 -0.97 3.96 -6.41
N GLN A 162 -0.30 2.82 -6.28
CA GLN A 162 -0.95 1.52 -6.23
C GLN A 162 -1.96 1.43 -5.07
N PHE A 163 -1.65 1.98 -3.89
CA PHE A 163 -2.59 2.06 -2.78
C PHE A 163 -3.77 2.99 -3.08
N LEU A 164 -3.52 4.19 -3.60
CA LEU A 164 -4.57 5.15 -4.00
C LEU A 164 -5.51 4.56 -5.05
N GLY A 165 -5.00 3.75 -5.99
CA GLY A 165 -5.83 3.03 -6.95
C GLY A 165 -6.87 2.14 -6.27
N PHE A 166 -6.50 1.41 -5.21
CA PHE A 166 -7.45 0.60 -4.45
C PHE A 166 -8.41 1.46 -3.60
N VAL A 167 -7.93 2.57 -3.04
CA VAL A 167 -8.79 3.55 -2.34
C VAL A 167 -9.87 4.05 -3.30
N TYR A 168 -9.51 4.41 -4.54
CA TYR A 168 -10.45 4.85 -5.56
C TYR A 168 -11.43 3.75 -5.98
N CYS A 169 -11.00 2.49 -6.06
CA CYS A 169 -11.91 1.36 -6.23
C CYS A 169 -12.91 1.26 -5.07
N GLY A 170 -12.46 1.46 -3.82
CA GLY A 170 -13.32 1.46 -2.62
C GLY A 170 -14.32 2.62 -2.59
N GLN A 171 -13.93 3.78 -3.10
CA GLN A 171 -14.82 4.95 -3.27
C GLN A 171 -15.75 4.85 -4.50
N ASN A 172 -15.70 3.73 -5.25
CA ASN A 172 -16.44 3.58 -6.50
C ASN A 172 -16.12 4.70 -7.52
N ARG A 173 -14.84 5.07 -7.63
CA ARG A 173 -14.25 6.03 -8.60
C ARG A 173 -13.36 5.29 -9.62
N PRO A 174 -13.92 4.37 -10.43
CA PRO A 174 -13.13 3.44 -11.22
C PRO A 174 -12.32 4.09 -12.33
N GLU A 175 -12.74 5.25 -12.86
CA GLU A 175 -11.97 6.00 -13.86
C GLU A 175 -10.63 6.46 -13.29
N LYS A 176 -10.64 7.03 -12.08
CA LYS A 176 -9.42 7.47 -11.39
C LYS A 176 -8.56 6.29 -10.95
N ALA A 177 -9.18 5.21 -10.49
CA ALA A 177 -8.45 3.99 -10.16
C ALA A 177 -7.69 3.46 -11.39
N HIS A 178 -8.39 3.35 -12.52
CA HIS A 178 -7.82 2.86 -13.78
C HIS A 178 -6.68 3.76 -14.28
N GLU A 179 -6.86 5.08 -14.23
CA GLU A 179 -5.82 6.05 -14.59
C GLU A 179 -4.55 5.85 -13.75
N VAL A 180 -4.70 5.76 -12.43
CA VAL A 180 -3.56 5.60 -11.52
C VAL A 180 -2.87 4.25 -11.72
N PHE A 181 -3.61 3.15 -11.80
CA PHE A 181 -3.00 1.84 -12.04
C PHE A 181 -2.28 1.77 -13.39
N THR A 182 -2.83 2.38 -14.44
CA THR A 182 -2.19 2.43 -15.75
C THR A 182 -0.93 3.29 -15.73
N ALA A 183 -0.92 4.39 -14.97
CA ALA A 183 0.28 5.21 -14.77
C ALA A 183 1.39 4.41 -14.05
N VAL A 184 1.04 3.66 -13.01
CA VAL A 184 1.99 2.77 -12.32
C VAL A 184 2.49 1.68 -13.26
N LEU A 185 1.62 1.04 -14.04
CA LEU A 185 2.01 0.01 -14.99
C LEU A 185 2.96 0.55 -16.06
N ARG A 186 2.71 1.75 -16.58
CA ARG A 186 3.61 2.45 -17.50
C ARG A 186 4.98 2.69 -16.87
N TRP A 187 5.02 3.15 -15.63
CA TRP A 187 6.27 3.34 -14.90
C TRP A 187 7.04 2.02 -14.77
N ILE A 188 6.36 0.92 -14.47
CA ILE A 188 6.97 -0.42 -14.40
C ILE A 188 7.54 -0.85 -15.76
N ASP A 189 6.78 -0.67 -16.84
CA ASP A 189 7.12 -1.22 -18.16
C ASP A 189 8.13 -0.41 -18.95
N VAL A 190 8.18 0.91 -18.70
CA VAL A 190 9.01 1.85 -19.46
C VAL A 190 10.13 2.40 -18.58
N ASP A 191 9.75 3.07 -17.50
CA ASP A 191 10.68 3.93 -16.75
C ASP A 191 11.59 3.11 -15.83
N ALA A 192 11.06 2.10 -15.15
CA ALA A 192 11.79 1.26 -14.20
C ALA A 192 12.91 0.42 -14.87
N LYS A 193 12.83 0.15 -16.18
CA LYS A 193 13.89 -0.54 -16.94
C LYS A 193 15.18 0.29 -17.04
N SER A 194 15.06 1.61 -16.92
CA SER A 194 16.19 2.55 -16.94
C SER A 194 16.61 3.01 -15.53
N ALA A 195 15.89 2.55 -14.50
CA ALA A 195 16.07 2.96 -13.12
C ALA A 195 17.18 2.18 -12.40
N MET A 196 17.53 2.64 -11.19
CA MET A 196 18.51 1.96 -10.34
C MET A 196 18.05 0.52 -10.04
N PRO A 197 18.96 -0.48 -9.90
CA PRO A 197 18.59 -1.90 -9.76
C PRO A 197 17.56 -2.21 -8.67
N MET A 198 17.58 -1.45 -7.56
CA MET A 198 16.62 -1.59 -6.47
C MET A 198 15.18 -1.20 -6.86
N GLN A 199 15.01 -0.20 -7.72
CA GLN A 199 13.70 0.23 -8.23
C GLN A 199 13.12 -0.79 -9.23
N ALA A 200 13.98 -1.46 -10.00
CA ALA A 200 13.56 -2.52 -10.91
C ALA A 200 12.95 -3.72 -10.16
N VAL A 201 13.52 -4.12 -9.01
CA VAL A 201 12.96 -5.19 -8.18
C VAL A 201 11.60 -4.80 -7.60
N ALA A 202 11.48 -3.57 -7.09
CA ALA A 202 10.20 -3.05 -6.60
C ALA A 202 9.13 -3.02 -7.70
N ALA A 203 9.51 -2.61 -8.93
CA ALA A 203 8.62 -2.59 -10.08
C ALA A 203 8.05 -3.98 -10.45
N VAL A 204 8.87 -5.03 -10.39
CA VAL A 204 8.42 -6.41 -10.63
C VAL A 204 7.41 -6.84 -9.57
N ASN A 205 7.68 -6.56 -8.30
CA ASN A 205 6.77 -6.89 -7.19
C ASN A 205 5.46 -6.09 -7.23
N LEU A 206 5.50 -4.86 -7.71
CA LEU A 206 4.31 -4.02 -7.89
C LEU A 206 3.42 -4.52 -9.02
N ARG A 207 4.01 -5.03 -10.11
CA ARG A 207 3.25 -5.43 -11.32
C ARG A 207 2.10 -6.37 -11.00
N ARG A 208 2.34 -7.40 -10.19
CA ARG A 208 1.30 -8.40 -9.84
C ARG A 208 0.07 -7.75 -9.18
N VAL A 209 0.31 -6.82 -8.25
CA VAL A 209 -0.75 -6.16 -7.48
C VAL A 209 -1.49 -5.17 -8.36
N VAL A 210 -0.74 -4.42 -9.17
CA VAL A 210 -1.28 -3.43 -10.11
C VAL A 210 -2.17 -4.10 -11.15
N LEU A 211 -1.80 -5.28 -11.68
CA LEU A 211 -2.66 -6.00 -12.63
C LEU A 211 -4.03 -6.36 -12.03
N THR A 212 -4.09 -6.81 -10.78
CA THR A 212 -5.38 -7.01 -10.09
C THR A 212 -6.17 -5.71 -9.97
N GLY A 213 -5.48 -4.61 -9.63
CA GLY A 213 -6.09 -3.28 -9.59
C GLY A 213 -6.65 -2.81 -10.95
N VAL A 214 -5.89 -3.00 -12.04
CA VAL A 214 -6.34 -2.71 -13.40
C VAL A 214 -7.58 -3.55 -13.73
N GLY A 215 -7.52 -4.86 -13.52
CA GLY A 215 -8.66 -5.76 -13.76
C GLY A 215 -9.90 -5.39 -12.96
N GLN A 216 -9.75 -5.07 -11.68
CA GLN A 216 -10.84 -4.61 -10.81
C GLN A 216 -11.44 -3.27 -11.28
N SER A 217 -10.60 -2.31 -11.67
CA SER A 217 -11.06 -1.00 -12.17
C SER A 217 -11.84 -1.14 -13.48
N LEU A 218 -11.38 -1.99 -14.40
CA LEU A 218 -12.08 -2.30 -15.66
C LEU A 218 -13.42 -3.00 -15.39
N LYS A 219 -13.46 -3.94 -14.45
CA LYS A 219 -14.70 -4.58 -14.01
C LYS A 219 -15.71 -3.55 -13.46
N GLN A 220 -15.26 -2.59 -12.66
CA GLN A 220 -16.13 -1.53 -12.14
C GLN A 220 -16.58 -0.54 -13.23
N LEU A 221 -15.74 -0.24 -14.23
CA LEU A 221 -16.13 0.53 -15.41
C LEU A 221 -17.23 -0.21 -16.20
N ALA A 222 -17.07 -1.52 -16.39
CA ALA A 222 -18.07 -2.38 -17.00
C ALA A 222 -19.38 -2.43 -16.18
N ASP A 223 -19.30 -2.52 -14.85
CA ASP A 223 -20.47 -2.43 -13.96
C ASP A 223 -21.23 -1.12 -14.15
N LYS A 224 -20.51 0.00 -14.24
CA LYS A 224 -21.09 1.34 -14.45
C LYS A 224 -21.78 1.43 -15.82
N LYS A 225 -21.14 0.90 -16.86
CA LYS A 225 -21.67 0.84 -18.22
C LYS A 225 -22.93 -0.04 -18.30
N SER A 226 -22.87 -1.24 -17.71
CA SER A 226 -24.00 -2.16 -17.61
C SER A 226 -25.20 -1.53 -16.88
N LYS A 227 -24.95 -0.82 -15.77
CA LYS A 227 -26.01 -0.08 -15.04
C LYS A 227 -26.65 1.04 -15.86
N ASN A 228 -25.93 1.61 -16.83
CA ASN A 228 -26.48 2.59 -17.77
C ASN A 228 -27.30 1.94 -18.90
N GLY A 229 -27.40 0.61 -18.93
CA GLY A 229 -28.13 -0.14 -19.96
C GLY A 229 -27.34 -0.42 -21.23
N GLU A 230 -26.03 -0.14 -21.23
CA GLU A 230 -25.14 -0.44 -22.35
C GLU A 230 -24.60 -1.88 -22.26
N ASP A 231 -24.29 -2.50 -23.40
CA ASP A 231 -23.64 -3.81 -23.43
C ASP A 231 -22.19 -3.70 -22.95
N ALA A 232 -21.89 -4.35 -21.84
CA ALA A 232 -20.59 -4.35 -21.17
C ALA A 232 -19.87 -5.71 -21.25
N LYS A 233 -20.40 -6.70 -21.99
CA LYS A 233 -19.82 -8.06 -22.04
C LYS A 233 -18.36 -8.07 -22.52
N GLU A 234 -18.04 -7.27 -23.54
CA GLU A 234 -16.67 -7.14 -24.04
C GLU A 234 -15.74 -6.54 -22.98
N ASP A 235 -16.23 -5.56 -22.21
CA ASP A 235 -15.43 -4.89 -21.18
C ASP A 235 -15.18 -5.80 -19.97
N TYR A 236 -16.17 -6.63 -19.59
CA TYR A 236 -15.95 -7.73 -18.64
C TYR A 236 -14.95 -8.77 -19.17
N GLY A 237 -14.97 -9.06 -20.48
CA GLY A 237 -13.96 -9.92 -21.11
C GLY A 237 -12.54 -9.37 -20.97
N LYS A 238 -12.35 -8.07 -21.24
CA LYS A 238 -11.05 -7.39 -21.04
C LYS A 238 -10.60 -7.43 -19.57
N ALA A 239 -11.53 -7.23 -18.64
CA ALA A 239 -11.24 -7.35 -17.22
C ALA A 239 -10.81 -8.78 -16.85
N LEU A 240 -11.49 -9.80 -17.38
CA LEU A 240 -11.17 -11.22 -17.16
C LEU A 240 -9.76 -11.58 -17.63
N ASP A 241 -9.37 -11.17 -18.83
CA ASP A 241 -8.05 -11.48 -19.38
C ASP A 241 -6.93 -11.02 -18.43
N ILE A 242 -7.04 -9.78 -17.95
CA ILE A 242 -6.07 -9.19 -17.00
C ILE A 242 -6.15 -9.84 -15.62
N LEU A 243 -7.36 -10.14 -15.13
CA LEU A 243 -7.53 -10.79 -13.83
C LEU A 243 -6.98 -12.21 -13.83
N ILE A 244 -7.15 -12.98 -14.91
CA ILE A 244 -6.60 -14.34 -15.06
C ILE A 244 -5.07 -14.29 -15.11
N GLU A 245 -4.49 -13.33 -15.83
CA GLU A 245 -3.04 -13.10 -15.80
C GLU A 245 -2.57 -12.83 -14.37
N SER A 246 -3.23 -11.92 -13.66
CA SER A 246 -2.87 -11.59 -12.28
C SER A 246 -3.02 -12.78 -11.32
N LEU A 247 -4.06 -13.62 -11.49
CA LEU A 247 -4.31 -14.79 -10.66
C LEU A 247 -3.16 -15.79 -10.74
N ASN A 248 -2.63 -16.04 -11.94
CA ASN A 248 -1.52 -16.97 -12.12
C ASN A 248 -0.27 -16.49 -11.37
N LEU A 249 0.03 -15.19 -11.44
CA LEU A 249 1.14 -14.59 -10.69
C LEU A 249 0.97 -14.73 -9.17
N HIS A 250 -0.24 -14.55 -8.66
CA HIS A 250 -0.51 -14.67 -7.22
C HIS A 250 -0.43 -16.11 -6.70
N ILE A 251 -0.82 -17.08 -7.52
CA ILE A 251 -0.70 -18.51 -7.20
C ILE A 251 0.78 -18.91 -7.12
N ASP A 252 1.59 -18.49 -8.09
CA ASP A 252 3.04 -18.79 -8.12
C ASP A 252 3.76 -18.21 -6.89
N GLU A 253 3.35 -17.02 -6.45
CA GLU A 253 3.90 -16.33 -5.26
C GLU A 253 3.24 -16.77 -3.93
N ASN A 254 2.24 -17.65 -3.99
CA ASN A 254 1.45 -18.11 -2.85
C ASN A 254 0.84 -16.96 -2.01
N ASP A 255 0.32 -15.93 -2.70
CA ASP A 255 -0.32 -14.80 -2.05
C ASP A 255 -1.79 -15.07 -1.76
N PHE A 256 -2.03 -15.51 -0.52
CA PHE A 256 -3.37 -15.84 -0.03
C PHE A 256 -4.42 -14.76 -0.31
N ASN A 257 -4.14 -13.49 -0.02
CA ASN A 257 -5.15 -12.43 -0.06
C ASN A 257 -5.45 -11.99 -1.49
N LEU A 258 -4.40 -11.87 -2.33
CA LEU A 258 -4.60 -11.47 -3.72
C LEU A 258 -5.25 -12.57 -4.56
N VAL A 259 -4.95 -13.86 -4.30
CA VAL A 259 -5.70 -14.95 -4.93
C VAL A 259 -7.18 -14.86 -4.56
N LYS A 260 -7.50 -14.70 -3.27
CA LYS A 260 -8.89 -14.58 -2.77
C LYS A 260 -9.63 -13.40 -3.44
N SER A 261 -9.03 -12.21 -3.44
CA SER A 261 -9.61 -11.01 -4.06
C SER A 261 -9.78 -11.15 -5.58
N THR A 262 -8.78 -11.69 -6.26
CA THR A 262 -8.81 -11.87 -7.72
C THR A 262 -9.87 -12.88 -8.14
N LEU A 263 -10.01 -14.01 -7.43
CA LEU A 263 -11.07 -14.99 -7.67
C LEU A 263 -12.47 -14.39 -7.54
N ASN A 264 -12.69 -13.53 -6.54
CA ASN A 264 -13.98 -12.83 -6.38
C ASN A 264 -14.27 -11.88 -7.55
N ASN A 265 -13.26 -11.15 -8.04
CA ASN A 265 -13.44 -10.27 -9.21
C ASN A 265 -13.71 -11.08 -10.50
N ILE A 266 -13.00 -12.20 -10.71
CA ILE A 266 -13.22 -13.11 -11.86
C ILE A 266 -14.64 -13.69 -11.82
N LEU A 267 -15.06 -14.15 -10.65
CA LEU A 267 -16.40 -14.68 -10.40
C LEU A 267 -17.48 -13.68 -10.85
N GLN A 268 -17.38 -12.43 -10.39
CA GLN A 268 -18.33 -11.37 -10.73
C GLN A 268 -18.33 -11.05 -12.23
N CYS A 269 -17.17 -11.12 -12.90
CA CYS A 269 -17.12 -10.95 -14.36
C CYS A 269 -17.88 -12.08 -15.08
N PHE A 270 -17.66 -13.35 -14.71
CA PHE A 270 -18.37 -14.47 -15.33
C PHE A 270 -19.88 -14.37 -15.12
N GLU A 271 -20.32 -14.01 -13.91
CA GLU A 271 -21.74 -13.76 -13.62
C GLU A 271 -22.30 -12.64 -14.51
N SER A 272 -21.56 -11.54 -14.67
CA SER A 272 -22.01 -10.38 -15.46
C SER A 272 -22.04 -10.64 -16.97
N ILE A 273 -21.19 -11.53 -17.48
CA ILE A 273 -21.23 -11.98 -18.88
C ILE A 273 -22.42 -12.92 -19.12
N GLY A 274 -22.91 -13.59 -18.07
CA GLY A 274 -23.97 -14.59 -18.11
C GLY A 274 -23.46 -16.03 -18.13
N ASP A 275 -22.17 -16.26 -17.87
CA ASP A 275 -21.58 -17.60 -17.74
C ASP A 275 -21.64 -18.06 -16.27
N ALA A 276 -22.85 -18.42 -15.85
CA ALA A 276 -23.10 -18.87 -14.48
C ALA A 276 -22.36 -20.17 -14.12
N ALA A 277 -22.05 -21.02 -15.10
CA ALA A 277 -21.32 -22.28 -14.86
C ALA A 277 -19.85 -22.01 -14.49
N GLN A 278 -19.19 -21.11 -15.22
CA GLN A 278 -17.82 -20.67 -14.87
C GLN A 278 -17.79 -19.85 -13.59
N ALA A 279 -18.84 -19.06 -13.32
CA ALA A 279 -18.99 -18.37 -12.05
C ALA A 279 -19.02 -19.37 -10.88
N VAL A 280 -19.91 -20.37 -10.91
CA VAL A 280 -20.00 -21.42 -9.88
C VAL A 280 -18.66 -22.15 -9.70
N THR A 281 -18.00 -22.50 -10.80
CA THR A 281 -16.68 -23.17 -10.77
C THR A 281 -15.61 -22.32 -10.10
N THR A 282 -15.62 -21.01 -10.38
CA THR A 282 -14.70 -20.04 -9.77
C THR A 282 -14.99 -19.85 -8.28
N CYS A 283 -16.26 -19.81 -7.88
CA CYS A 283 -16.65 -19.72 -6.48
C CYS A 283 -16.22 -20.97 -5.68
N ARG A 284 -16.31 -22.17 -6.27
CA ARG A 284 -15.78 -23.40 -5.64
C ARG A 284 -14.26 -23.36 -5.47
N LYS A 285 -13.53 -22.83 -6.45
CA LYS A 285 -12.07 -22.60 -6.32
C LYS A 285 -11.75 -21.64 -5.17
N TYR A 286 -12.54 -20.57 -5.03
CA TYR A 286 -12.43 -19.62 -3.92
C TYR A 286 -12.61 -20.30 -2.55
N VAL A 287 -13.67 -21.10 -2.39
CA VAL A 287 -13.92 -21.85 -1.14
C VAL A 287 -12.77 -22.81 -0.85
N SER A 288 -12.38 -23.63 -1.83
CA SER A 288 -11.27 -24.58 -1.67
C SER A 288 -9.94 -23.89 -1.31
N TRP A 289 -9.70 -22.69 -1.85
CA TRP A 289 -8.52 -21.90 -1.51
C TRP A 289 -8.55 -21.44 -0.04
N CYS A 290 -9.70 -20.96 0.44
CA CYS A 290 -9.88 -20.54 1.83
C CYS A 290 -9.74 -21.72 2.80
N GLU A 291 -10.29 -22.90 2.46
CA GLU A 291 -10.14 -24.13 3.25
C GLU A 291 -8.67 -24.53 3.41
N ARG A 292 -7.90 -24.55 2.32
CA ARG A 292 -6.46 -24.92 2.34
C ARG A 292 -5.62 -24.00 3.24
N HIS A 293 -6.09 -22.77 3.47
CA HIS A 293 -5.39 -21.76 4.27
C HIS A 293 -6.01 -21.53 5.65
N ASN A 294 -6.97 -22.36 6.06
CA ASN A 294 -7.69 -22.26 7.34
C ASN A 294 -8.39 -20.89 7.55
N ASP A 295 -8.89 -20.27 6.47
CA ASP A 295 -9.69 -19.05 6.55
C ASP A 295 -11.19 -19.40 6.68
N ALA A 296 -11.63 -19.67 7.90
CA ALA A 296 -13.02 -20.04 8.19
C ALA A 296 -14.03 -18.95 7.75
N ALA A 297 -13.67 -17.68 7.91
CA ALA A 297 -14.53 -16.57 7.49
C ALA A 297 -14.67 -16.52 5.96
N GLY A 298 -13.57 -16.73 5.22
CA GLY A 298 -13.60 -16.84 3.76
C GLY A 298 -14.38 -18.05 3.25
N VAL A 299 -14.32 -19.18 3.95
CA VAL A 299 -15.14 -20.37 3.61
C VAL A 299 -16.62 -20.08 3.78
N GLU A 300 -17.01 -19.47 4.90
CA GLU A 300 -18.41 -19.08 5.15
C GLU A 300 -18.91 -18.08 4.09
N GLU A 301 -18.14 -17.04 3.81
CA GLU A 301 -18.43 -16.05 2.77
C GLU A 301 -18.61 -16.70 1.40
N GLY A 302 -17.66 -17.56 0.99
CA GLY A 302 -17.71 -18.24 -0.29
C GLY A 302 -18.87 -19.23 -0.42
N ASN A 303 -19.24 -19.91 0.67
CA ASN A 303 -20.39 -20.80 0.69
C ASN A 303 -21.71 -20.02 0.59
N ASN A 304 -21.82 -18.87 1.26
CA ASN A 304 -22.99 -18.00 1.12
C ASN A 304 -23.11 -17.47 -0.31
N LEU A 305 -22.00 -17.02 -0.89
CA LEU A 305 -21.94 -16.55 -2.27
C LEU A 305 -22.33 -17.64 -3.28
N LEU A 306 -21.86 -18.88 -3.05
CA LEU A 306 -22.19 -20.03 -3.89
C LEU A 306 -23.69 -20.36 -3.84
N LYS A 307 -24.29 -20.39 -2.64
CA LYS A 307 -25.74 -20.61 -2.47
C LYS A 307 -26.56 -19.56 -3.18
N ASP A 308 -26.21 -18.29 -2.99
CA ASP A 308 -26.91 -17.17 -3.62
C ASP A 308 -26.79 -17.22 -5.15
N LEU A 309 -25.61 -17.56 -5.68
CA LEU A 309 -25.37 -17.70 -7.10
C LEU A 309 -26.19 -18.85 -7.71
N CYS A 310 -26.19 -20.03 -7.07
CA CYS A 310 -26.98 -21.18 -7.49
C CYS A 310 -28.49 -20.87 -7.48
N ALA A 311 -28.98 -20.17 -6.45
CA ALA A 311 -30.36 -19.74 -6.35
C ALA A 311 -30.76 -18.77 -7.47
N ARG A 312 -29.92 -17.76 -7.77
CA ARG A 312 -30.18 -16.78 -8.84
C ARG A 312 -30.25 -17.42 -10.22
N HIS A 313 -29.38 -18.39 -10.49
CA HIS A 313 -29.26 -19.02 -11.81
C HIS A 313 -29.97 -20.38 -11.93
N LYS A 314 -30.68 -20.83 -10.88
CA LYS A 314 -31.38 -22.11 -10.82
C LYS A 314 -30.47 -23.31 -11.12
N ILE A 315 -29.22 -23.25 -10.66
CA ILE A 315 -28.25 -24.33 -10.79
C ILE A 315 -28.40 -25.25 -9.57
N PRO A 316 -28.44 -26.59 -9.73
CA PRO A 316 -28.49 -27.51 -8.60
C PRO A 316 -27.25 -27.33 -7.71
N GLU A 317 -27.45 -27.28 -6.39
CA GLU A 317 -26.35 -27.42 -5.44
C GLU A 317 -25.82 -28.85 -5.54
N GLU A 318 -24.79 -29.07 -6.37
CA GLU A 318 -24.04 -30.31 -6.31
C GLU A 318 -23.20 -30.32 -5.03
N ASN A 319 -23.56 -31.23 -4.12
CA ASN A 319 -22.90 -31.56 -2.87
C ASN A 319 -21.43 -31.95 -3.09
#